data_AF-A0A8K1FU96-F1
#
_entry.id   AF-A0A8K1FU96-F1
#
_cell.length_a   1.000
_cell.length_b   1.000
_cell.length_c   1.000
_cell.angle_alpha   90.00
_cell.angle_beta   90.00
_cell.angle_gamma   90.00
#
_symmetry.space_group_name_H-M   'P 1'
#
loop_
_entity.id
_entity.type
_entity.pdbx_description
1 polymer ?
#
loop_
_entity_poly.entity_id
_entity_poly.type
_entity_poly.pdbx_seq_one_letter_code
_entity_poly.pdbx_strand_id
1 'polypeptide(L)' 'MKIGIVGGGITGLFSAYYLLKEGLDDITIYEKNFLGAGSIHAAGLIEPYRFDRINTTSMIIKMIN' A
#
# COMPACT_ATOMS: atom_id res chain seq x y z
N MET A 1 -21.64 -10.43 -0.73
CA MET A 1 -21.73 -8.95 -0.79
C MET A 1 -20.96 -8.50 -2.01
N LYS A 2 -21.45 -7.57 -2.83
CA LYS A 2 -20.75 -7.10 -4.03
C LYS A 2 -19.89 -5.90 -3.71
N ILE A 3 -18.62 -5.91 -4.11
CA ILE A 3 -17.66 -4.85 -3.78
C ILE A 3 -17.04 -4.31 -5.06
N GLY A 4 -17.13 -2.99 -5.25
CA GLY A 4 -16.42 -2.26 -6.30
C GLY A 4 -15.23 -1.50 -5.72
N ILE A 5 -14.03 -1.70 -6.28
CA ILE A 5 -12.82 -0.95 -5.95
C ILE A 5 -12.47 -0.07 -7.14
N VAL A 6 -12.36 1.25 -6.94
CA VAL A 6 -11.96 2.20 -7.98
C VAL A 6 -10.49 2.55 -7.79
N GLY A 7 -9.66 2.22 -8.78
CA GLY A 7 -8.21 2.36 -8.76
C GLY A 7 -7.50 1.03 -8.55
N GLY A 8 -6.73 0.61 -9.55
CA GLY A 8 -5.95 -0.64 -9.56
C GLY A 8 -4.49 -0.47 -9.15
N GLY A 9 -4.13 0.63 -8.47
CA GLY A 9 -2.79 0.80 -7.88
C GLY A 9 -2.56 -0.10 -6.66
N ILE A 10 -1.39 0.06 -6.01
CA ILE A 10 -0.99 -0.75 -4.84
C ILE A 10 -2.08 -0.83 -3.78
N THR A 11 -2.71 0.29 -3.43
CA THR A 11 -3.76 0.31 -2.39
C THR A 11 -4.99 -0.49 -2.80
N GLY A 12 -5.51 -0.32 -4.02
CA GLY A 12 -6.71 -1.03 -4.47
C GLY A 12 -6.49 -2.54 -4.60
N LEU A 13 -5.32 -2.95 -5.09
CA LEU A 13 -4.93 -4.36 -5.16
C LEU A 13 -4.81 -4.98 -3.77
N PHE A 14 -4.18 -4.29 -2.81
CA PHE A 14 -4.08 -4.78 -1.44
C PHE A 14 -5.42 -4.80 -0.71
N SER A 15 -6.32 -3.84 -0.97
CA SER A 15 -7.70 -3.89 -0.48
C SER A 15 -8.41 -5.15 -1.00
N ALA A 16 -8.35 -5.43 -2.30
CA ALA A 16 -8.95 -6.64 -2.88
C ALA A 16 -8.35 -7.93 -2.27
N TYR A 17 -7.03 -7.98 -2.15
CA TYR A 17 -6.31 -9.11 -1.57
C TYR A 17 -6.74 -9.43 -0.14
N TYR A 18 -6.85 -8.42 0.73
CA TYR A 18 -7.26 -8.65 2.11
C TYR A 18 -8.76 -8.93 2.24
N LEU A 19 -9.62 -8.32 1.41
CA LEU A 19 -11.04 -8.69 1.37
C LEU A 19 -11.24 -10.16 0.96
N LEU A 20 -10.47 -10.66 -0.01
CA LEU A 20 -10.46 -12.09 -0.37
C LEU A 20 -10.05 -12.96 0.82
N LYS A 21 -9.04 -12.55 1.59
CA LYS A 21 -8.60 -13.29 2.80
C LYS A 21 -9.66 -13.34 3.90
N GLU A 22 -10.51 -12.32 3.99
CA GLU A 22 -11.65 -12.26 4.92
C GLU A 22 -12.88 -13.03 4.40
N GLY A 23 -12.77 -13.74 3.27
CA GLY A 23 -13.83 -14.59 2.72
C GLY A 23 -14.84 -13.86 1.83
N LEU A 24 -14.51 -12.65 1.37
CA LEU A 24 -15.33 -11.90 0.41
C LEU A 24 -14.80 -12.15 -1.01
N ASP A 25 -15.62 -12.69 -1.90
CA ASP A 25 -15.21 -13.20 -3.22
C ASP A 25 -15.79 -12.43 -4.43
N ASP A 26 -16.94 -11.77 -4.27
CA ASP A 26 -17.57 -10.95 -5.32
C ASP A 26 -16.99 -9.52 -5.34
N ILE A 27 -15.76 -9.41 -5.83
CA ILE A 27 -14.96 -8.17 -5.89
C ILE A 27 -14.63 -7.82 -7.34
N THR A 28 -14.95 -6.59 -7.75
CA THR A 28 -14.58 -6.03 -9.06
C THR A 28 -13.66 -4.82 -8.88
N ILE A 29 -12.54 -4.80 -9.59
CA ILE A 29 -11.60 -3.68 -9.62
C ILE A 29 -11.77 -2.91 -10.94
N TYR A 30 -12.03 -1.61 -10.84
CA TYR A 30 -12.10 -0.69 -11.96
C TYR A 30 -10.79 0.10 -12.06
N GLU A 31 -10.01 -0.15 -13.12
CA GLU A 31 -8.78 0.56 -13.43
C GLU A 31 -8.85 1.04 -14.88
N LYS A 32 -8.42 2.28 -15.14
CA LYS A 32 -8.44 2.88 -16.47
C LYS A 32 -7.38 2.25 -17.38
N ASN A 33 -6.21 1.92 -16.82
CA ASN A 33 -5.07 1.34 -17.53
C ASN A 33 -4.93 -0.16 -17.20
N PHE A 34 -3.73 -0.61 -16.86
CA PHE A 34 -3.45 -1.95 -16.37
C PHE A 34 -3.34 -1.97 -14.83
N LEU A 35 -3.59 -3.12 -14.21
CA LEU A 35 -3.42 -3.29 -12.76
C LEU A 35 -1.98 -2.97 -12.34
N GLY A 36 -1.83 -2.10 -11.35
CA GLY A 36 -0.54 -1.59 -10.88
C GLY A 36 -0.09 -0.29 -11.55
N ALA A 37 -0.78 0.21 -12.59
CA ALA A 37 -0.40 1.43 -13.31
C ALA A 37 -0.25 2.66 -12.38
N GLY A 38 -1.06 2.75 -11.31
CA GLY A 38 -0.96 3.81 -10.31
C GLY A 38 0.29 3.77 -9.41
N SER A 39 1.17 2.77 -9.54
CA SER A 39 2.32 2.56 -8.65
C SER A 39 3.64 2.32 -9.38
N ILE A 40 3.68 2.39 -10.71
CA ILE A 40 4.89 2.11 -11.51
C ILE A 40 6.02 3.14 -11.34
N HIS A 41 5.71 4.33 -10.83
CA HIS A 41 6.69 5.40 -10.58
C HIS A 41 7.16 5.44 -9.11
N ALA A 42 6.66 4.54 -8.25
CA ALA A 42 7.10 4.48 -6.87
C ALA A 42 8.54 3.96 -6.77
N ALA A 43 9.38 4.60 -5.97
CA ALA A 43 10.78 4.20 -5.78
C ALA A 43 10.95 2.84 -5.06
N GLY A 44 9.89 2.33 -4.41
CA GLY A 44 9.93 1.07 -3.67
C GLY A 44 10.51 1.17 -2.26
N LEU A 45 10.87 2.37 -1.79
CA LEU A 45 11.29 2.61 -0.41
C LEU A 45 10.08 2.77 0.51
N ILE A 46 10.12 2.12 1.68
CA ILE A 46 9.14 2.33 2.74
C ILE A 46 9.66 3.44 3.65
N GLU A 47 9.23 4.67 3.37
CA GLU A 47 9.72 5.88 4.03
C GLU A 47 8.54 6.75 4.52
N PRO A 48 8.17 6.71 5.82
CA PRO A 48 7.08 7.52 6.34
C PRO A 48 7.45 9.02 6.39
N TYR A 49 6.62 9.91 5.84
CA TYR A 49 6.89 11.36 5.68
C TYR A 49 7.22 12.13 6.99
N ARG A 50 6.85 11.63 8.18
CA ARG A 50 7.18 12.29 9.45
C ARG A 50 8.52 11.78 10.01
N PHE A 51 9.55 12.52 9.62
CA PHE A 51 10.97 12.32 9.89
C PHE A 51 11.55 13.15 11.04
N ASP A 52 10.76 13.76 11.92
CA ASP A 52 11.34 14.58 13.00
C ASP A 52 12.26 13.78 13.94
N ARG A 53 12.36 12.44 13.80
CA ARG A 53 13.17 11.59 14.66
C ARG A 53 13.99 10.49 14.01
N ILE A 54 14.05 10.31 12.68
CA ILE A 54 14.73 9.12 12.11
C ILE A 54 16.26 9.27 12.00
N ASN A 55 16.75 10.48 11.72
CA ASN A 55 18.19 10.77 11.70
C ASN A 55 18.69 11.47 12.97
N THR A 56 17.94 11.42 14.07
CA THR A 56 18.45 11.91 15.35
C THR A 56 19.36 10.85 15.97
N THR A 57 20.39 11.28 16.68
CA THR A 57 21.27 10.40 17.46
C THR A 57 20.47 9.46 18.36
N SER A 58 19.34 9.93 18.90
CA SER A 58 18.43 9.15 19.74
C SER A 58 17.75 7.97 19.02
N MET A 59 17.43 8.06 17.73
CA MET A 59 16.87 6.94 16.97
C MET A 59 17.95 5.99 16.47
N ILE A 60 19.11 6.52 16.06
CA ILE A 60 20.29 5.72 15.70
C ILE A 60 20.71 4.84 16.90
N ILE A 61 20.79 5.40 18.11
CA ILE A 61 21.10 4.65 19.34
C ILE A 61 20.05 3.55 19.62
N LYS A 62 18.78 3.79 19.29
CA LYS A 62 17.69 2.81 19.49
C LYS A 62 17.68 1.69 18.45
N MET A 63 18.36 1.86 17.31
CA MET A 63 18.45 0.85 16.24
C MET A 63 19.70 -0.04 16.36
N ILE A 64 20.72 0.37 17.11
CA ILE A 64 22.01 -0.34 17.25
C ILE A 64 22.10 -1.11 18.59
N ASN A 65 21.19 -0.86 19.52
CA ASN A 65 21.00 -1.65 20.75
C ASN A 65 19.78 -2.57 20.62
#